data_AF-A0A969BC50-F1
#
_entry.id   AF-A0A969BC50-F1
#
_cell.length_a   1.000
_cell.length_b   1.000
_cell.length_c   1.000
_cell.angle_alpha   90.00
_cell.angle_beta   90.00
_cell.angle_gamma   90.00
#
_symmetry.space_group_name_H-M   'P 1'
#
loop_
_entity.id
_entity.type
_entity.pdbx_description
1 polymer ?
#
loop_
_entity_poly.entity_id
_entity_poly.type
_entity_poly.pdbx_seq_one_letter_code
_entity_poly.pdbx_strand_id
1 'polypeptide(L)'
;MAIGSNYITADNAAFYYSGRIDFSNPKRPVFSYSGVRIRTQFEGTSASMVIRSYIGEIGNSDNYFYCIVDSRKPNRIKITTVDTLFSLATGLADTVHSLELIKLTECLTGNTEF
;
A
#
# COMPACT_ATOMS: atom_id res chain seq x y z
N MET A 1 -8.43 -1.46 24.60
CA MET A 1 -8.98 -0.16 24.19
C MET A 1 -8.54 0.07 22.75
N ALA A 2 -9.46 -0.03 21.79
CA ALA A 2 -9.18 0.33 20.41
C ALA A 2 -9.19 1.86 20.32
N ILE A 3 -8.01 2.46 20.18
CA ILE A 3 -7.88 3.88 19.88
C ILE A 3 -8.41 4.04 18.45
N GLY A 4 -9.38 4.93 18.24
CA GLY A 4 -10.19 5.01 17.02
C GLY A 4 -9.35 5.04 15.75
N SER A 5 -9.50 4.01 14.91
CA SER A 5 -8.88 3.95 13.60
C SER A 5 -9.57 4.94 12.67
N ASN A 6 -8.85 5.98 12.24
CA ASN A 6 -9.36 6.93 11.25
C ASN A 6 -9.19 6.33 9.85
N TYR A 7 -10.25 5.69 9.34
CA TYR A 7 -10.26 5.12 8.00
C TYR A 7 -10.44 6.22 6.95
N ILE A 8 -9.47 6.35 6.05
CA ILE A 8 -9.53 7.23 4.89
C ILE A 8 -9.46 6.41 3.60
N THR A 9 -10.16 6.87 2.56
CA THR A 9 -10.15 6.24 1.24
C THR A 9 -8.98 6.73 0.39
N ALA A 10 -8.64 5.97 -0.66
CA ALA A 10 -7.48 6.22 -1.51
C ALA A 10 -7.50 7.59 -2.25
N ASP A 11 -8.66 8.22 -2.40
CA ASP A 11 -8.85 9.57 -2.97
C ASP A 11 -8.55 10.70 -1.99
N ASN A 12 -8.16 10.39 -0.74
CA ASN A 12 -7.79 11.39 0.23
C ASN A 12 -6.50 12.14 -0.18
N ALA A 13 -6.50 13.47 -0.04
CA ALA A 13 -5.37 14.33 -0.39
C ALA A 13 -4.09 14.07 0.43
N ALA A 14 -4.16 13.32 1.53
CA ALA A 14 -3.00 12.87 2.28
C ALA A 14 -2.12 11.87 1.49
N PHE A 15 -2.68 11.20 0.47
CA PHE A 15 -1.94 10.27 -0.37
C PHE A 15 -1.25 10.98 -1.53
N TYR A 16 0.04 10.69 -1.68
CA TYR A 16 0.84 11.07 -2.84
C TYR A 16 1.16 9.83 -3.66
N TYR A 17 0.72 9.85 -4.91
CA TYR A 17 0.88 8.76 -5.86
C TYR A 17 1.90 9.10 -6.93
N SER A 18 2.75 8.14 -7.31
CA SER A 18 3.71 8.30 -8.40
C SER A 18 3.80 7.02 -9.23
N GLY A 19 3.65 7.16 -10.55
CA GLY A 19 3.71 6.05 -11.51
C GLY A 19 2.55 6.10 -12.50
N ARG A 20 2.32 4.99 -13.21
CA ARG A 20 1.16 4.82 -14.09
C ARG A 20 0.02 4.21 -13.30
N ILE A 21 -0.99 5.03 -13.00
CA ILE A 21 -2.09 4.67 -12.11
C ILE A 21 -3.39 5.06 -12.79
N ASP A 22 -4.34 4.14 -12.78
CA ASP A 22 -5.70 4.37 -13.21
C ASP A 22 -6.55 4.84 -12.02
N PHE A 23 -7.08 6.07 -12.13
CA PHE A 23 -7.96 6.69 -11.14
C PHE A 23 -9.43 6.73 -11.60
N SER A 24 -9.82 5.91 -12.58
CA SER A 24 -11.22 5.81 -13.04
C SER A 24 -12.19 5.53 -11.88
N ASN A 25 -11.73 4.77 -10.86
CA ASN A 25 -12.30 4.77 -9.52
C ASN A 25 -11.28 5.36 -8.52
N PRO A 26 -11.39 6.64 -8.15
CA PRO A 26 -10.37 7.29 -7.33
C PRO A 26 -10.32 6.77 -5.89
N LYS A 27 -11.41 6.12 -5.43
CA LYS A 27 -11.45 5.46 -4.11
C LYS A 27 -10.77 4.09 -4.10
N ARG A 28 -10.49 3.53 -5.29
CA ARG A 28 -9.81 2.23 -5.49
C ARG A 28 -8.86 2.28 -6.71
N PRO A 29 -7.81 3.11 -6.70
CA PRO A 29 -6.88 3.23 -7.82
C PRO A 29 -6.22 1.90 -8.17
N VAL A 30 -6.00 1.70 -9.47
CA VAL A 30 -5.44 0.46 -10.03
C VAL A 30 -4.08 0.72 -10.66
N PHE A 31 -3.13 -0.17 -10.41
CA PHE A 31 -1.80 -0.06 -11.01
C PHE A 31 -1.14 -1.43 -11.15
N SER A 32 -0.20 -1.55 -12.09
CA SER A 32 0.46 -2.84 -12.40
C SER A 32 1.97 -2.73 -12.57
N TYR A 33 2.51 -1.59 -12.96
CA TYR A 33 3.94 -1.47 -13.23
C TYR A 33 4.78 -1.47 -11.95
N SER A 34 5.99 -2.03 -12.03
CA SER A 34 6.98 -1.92 -10.97
C SER A 34 7.35 -0.46 -10.72
N GLY A 35 7.78 -0.15 -9.50
CA GLY A 35 8.19 1.19 -9.12
C GLY A 35 7.05 2.19 -8.91
N VAL A 36 5.77 1.79 -9.05
CA VAL A 36 4.64 2.60 -8.58
C VAL A 36 4.78 2.82 -7.07
N ARG A 37 4.61 4.08 -6.64
CA ARG A 37 4.77 4.52 -5.26
C ARG A 37 3.50 5.14 -4.71
N ILE A 38 3.21 4.82 -3.46
CA ILE A 38 2.17 5.45 -2.65
C ILE A 38 2.85 5.98 -1.39
N ARG A 39 2.73 7.28 -1.12
CA ARG A 39 3.29 7.92 0.07
C ARG A 39 2.20 8.59 0.88
N THR A 40 2.37 8.59 2.19
CA THR A 40 1.50 9.33 3.12
C THR A 40 2.24 9.61 4.41
N GLN A 41 1.63 10.38 5.30
CA GLN A 41 2.03 10.53 6.69
C GLN A 41 0.85 10.17 7.57
N PHE A 42 1.13 9.57 8.72
CA PHE A 42 0.12 9.28 9.73
C PHE A 42 0.67 9.62 11.11
N GLU A 43 -0.21 9.98 12.02
CA GLU A 43 0.13 10.15 13.43
C GLU A 43 -0.43 8.97 14.21
N GLY A 44 0.40 8.34 15.03
CA GLY A 44 -0.02 7.21 15.86
C GLY A 44 1.00 6.08 15.94
N THR A 45 0.61 5.01 16.61
CA THR A 45 1.50 3.89 16.94
C THR A 45 1.47 2.74 15.91
N SER A 46 0.58 2.80 14.92
CA SER A 46 0.42 1.76 13.90
C SER A 46 -0.29 2.29 12.64
N ALA A 47 -0.07 1.60 11.52
CA ALA A 47 -0.77 1.86 10.26
C ALA A 47 -1.14 0.54 9.58
N SER A 48 -2.30 0.53 8.92
CA SER A 48 -2.78 -0.59 8.10
C SER A 48 -3.41 -0.07 6.83
N MET A 49 -3.45 -0.90 5.78
CA MET A 49 -4.11 -0.59 4.52
C MET A 49 -5.05 -1.70 4.09
N VAL A 50 -6.09 -1.34 3.34
CA VAL A 50 -6.82 -2.31 2.53
C VAL A 50 -6.16 -2.30 1.16
N ILE A 51 -5.73 -3.46 0.68
CA ILE A 51 -5.09 -3.59 -0.62
C ILE A 51 -5.37 -4.99 -1.15
N ARG A 52 -5.51 -5.11 -2.46
CA ARG A 52 -5.78 -6.37 -3.13
C ARG A 52 -4.94 -6.52 -4.38
N SER A 53 -4.36 -7.70 -4.53
CA SER A 53 -3.66 -8.12 -5.74
C SER A 53 -4.57 -8.96 -6.63
N TYR A 54 -4.34 -8.90 -7.93
CA TYR A 54 -4.87 -9.87 -8.89
C TYR A 54 -3.74 -10.76 -9.39
N ILE A 55 -4.08 -11.99 -9.80
CA ILE A 55 -3.12 -12.91 -10.44
C ILE A 55 -2.95 -12.45 -11.89
N GLY A 56 -1.71 -12.21 -12.29
CA GLY A 56 -1.37 -11.82 -13.66
C GLY A 56 -1.17 -13.00 -14.61
N GLU A 57 -0.70 -12.67 -15.81
CA GLU A 57 -0.51 -13.61 -16.92
C GLU A 57 0.66 -14.58 -16.70
N ILE A 58 1.68 -14.16 -15.94
CA ILE A 58 2.76 -15.04 -15.52
C ILE A 58 2.33 -15.73 -14.23
N GLY A 59 1.78 -16.95 -14.39
CA GLY A 59 1.01 -17.69 -13.39
C GLY A 59 1.57 -17.73 -11.95
N ASN A 60 0.65 -17.77 -10.98
CA ASN A 60 0.89 -17.87 -9.53
C ASN A 60 1.92 -16.87 -8.96
N SER A 61 2.13 -15.73 -9.61
CA SER A 61 3.05 -14.72 -9.10
C SER A 61 2.31 -13.79 -8.15
N ASP A 62 2.79 -13.71 -6.91
CA ASP A 62 2.27 -12.77 -5.94
C ASP A 62 2.85 -11.38 -6.19
N ASN A 63 2.05 -10.33 -5.99
CA ASN A 63 2.59 -8.98 -5.99
C ASN A 63 3.31 -8.69 -4.67
N TYR A 64 4.53 -8.17 -4.78
CA TYR A 64 5.35 -7.79 -3.65
C TYR A 64 5.56 -6.28 -3.60
N PHE A 65 5.63 -5.74 -2.39
CA PHE A 65 5.87 -4.34 -2.13
C PHE A 65 7.01 -4.17 -1.13
N TYR A 66 7.72 -3.06 -1.21
CA TYR A 66 8.42 -2.52 -0.05
C TYR A 66 7.48 -1.63 0.73
N CYS A 67 7.40 -1.87 2.04
CA CYS A 67 6.85 -0.96 3.04
C CYS A 67 8.02 -0.30 3.77
N ILE A 68 8.07 1.04 3.72
CA ILE A 68 9.13 1.86 4.30
C ILE A 68 8.46 2.83 5.26
N VAL A 69 8.84 2.76 6.53
CA VAL A 69 8.38 3.67 7.58
C VAL A 69 9.56 4.50 8.05
N ASP A 70 9.40 5.82 8.13
CA ASP A 70 10.43 6.78 8.56
C ASP A 70 11.78 6.63 7.83
N SER A 71 11.73 6.35 6.52
CA SER A 71 12.92 6.11 5.69
C SER A 71 13.86 5.00 6.21
N ARG A 72 13.35 4.09 7.04
CA ARG A 72 14.11 2.95 7.58
C ARG A 72 14.27 1.85 6.53
N LYS A 73 15.00 0.79 6.90
CA LYS A 73 15.18 -0.39 6.04
C LYS A 73 13.82 -0.89 5.52
N PRO A 74 13.65 -1.07 4.19
CA PRO A 74 12.40 -1.56 3.63
C PRO A 74 12.04 -2.96 4.14
N ASN A 75 10.77 -3.15 4.50
CA ASN A 75 10.19 -4.47 4.73
C ASN A 75 9.51 -4.97 3.46
N ARG A 76 9.82 -6.20 3.02
CA ARG A 76 9.18 -6.79 1.85
C ARG A 76 7.88 -7.47 2.26
N ILE A 77 6.77 -7.03 1.70
CA ILE A 77 5.44 -7.56 2.00
C ILE A 77 4.83 -8.23 0.75
N LYS A 78 4.11 -9.32 0.96
CA LYS A 78 3.35 -10.04 -0.07
C LYS A 78 1.88 -9.65 0.05
N ILE A 79 1.26 -9.22 -1.05
CA ILE A 79 -0.16 -8.86 -1.10
C ILE A 79 -0.99 -10.06 -1.54
N THR A 80 -2.13 -10.28 -0.87
CA THR A 80 -3.04 -11.40 -1.14
C THR A 80 -4.07 -11.02 -2.19
N THR A 81 -4.83 -12.02 -2.67
CA THR A 81 -5.85 -11.83 -3.71
C THR A 81 -7.23 -11.42 -3.19
N VAL A 82 -7.37 -11.28 -1.87
CA VAL A 82 -8.59 -10.91 -1.16
C VAL A 82 -8.36 -9.59 -0.43
N ASP A 83 -9.39 -8.75 -0.38
CA ASP A 83 -9.34 -7.49 0.36
C ASP A 83 -9.05 -7.79 1.84
N THR A 84 -7.80 -7.54 2.24
CA THR A 84 -7.33 -7.84 3.59
C THR A 84 -6.83 -6.55 4.21
N LEU A 85 -7.20 -6.30 5.47
CA LEU A 85 -6.55 -5.26 6.27
C LEU A 85 -5.11 -5.71 6.55
N PHE A 86 -4.18 -5.15 5.80
CA PHE A 86 -2.76 -5.48 5.88
C PHE A 86 -2.08 -4.52 6.85
N SER A 87 -1.49 -5.07 7.92
CA SER A 87 -0.73 -4.26 8.88
C SER A 87 0.64 -3.88 8.30
N LEU A 88 0.88 -2.57 8.18
CA LEU A 88 2.11 -2.02 7.61
C LEU A 88 3.16 -1.73 8.67
N ALA A 89 2.72 -1.31 9.85
CA ALA A 89 3.56 -1.00 10.99
C ALA A 89 2.78 -1.14 12.29
N THR A 90 3.45 -1.60 13.34
CA THR A 90 2.92 -1.70 14.71
C THR A 90 4.02 -1.38 15.72
N GLY A 91 3.61 -0.98 16.93
CA GLY A 91 4.55 -0.72 18.03
C GLY A 91 5.45 0.50 17.81
N LEU A 92 4.98 1.48 17.03
CA LEU A 92 5.67 2.76 16.85
C LEU A 92 5.42 3.69 18.05
N ALA A 93 6.25 4.72 18.18
CA ALA A 93 5.99 5.82 19.10
C ALA A 93 4.73 6.59 18.67
N ASP A 94 4.06 7.26 19.59
CA ASP A 94 2.88 8.07 19.26
C ASP A 94 3.31 9.43 18.70
N THR A 95 3.73 9.44 17.43
CA THR A 95 4.26 10.61 16.73
C THR A 95 3.83 10.59 15.27
N VAL A 96 4.22 11.62 14.50
CA VAL A 96 4.05 11.63 13.04
C VAL A 96 5.09 10.71 12.40
N HIS A 97 4.62 9.79 11.56
CA HIS A 97 5.40 8.84 10.79
C HIS A 97 5.21 9.04 9.30
N SER A 98 6.28 8.86 8.53
CA SER A 98 6.19 8.76 7.07
C SER A 98 6.02 7.31 6.64
N LEU A 99 5.20 7.08 5.62
CA LEU A 99 4.96 5.76 5.03
C LEU A 99 5.13 5.83 3.51
N GLU A 100 5.92 4.93 2.96
CA GLU A 100 6.07 4.72 1.52
C GLU A 100 5.88 3.24 1.16
N LEU A 101 5.01 3.00 0.19
CA LEU A 101 4.83 1.71 -0.46
C LEU A 101 5.40 1.78 -1.87
N ILE A 102 6.16 0.76 -2.26
CA ILE A 102 6.74 0.65 -3.61
C ILE A 102 6.44 -0.73 -4.17
N LYS A 103 5.73 -0.81 -5.30
CA LYS A 103 5.51 -2.09 -6.00
C LYS A 103 6.83 -2.61 -6.57
N LEU A 104 7.17 -3.86 -6.28
CA LEU A 104 8.42 -4.49 -6.71
C LEU A 104 8.25 -5.34 -7.97
N THR A 105 7.08 -5.96 -8.11
CA THR A 105 6.76 -6.88 -9.19
C THR A 105 6.32 -6.15 -10.45
N GLU A 106 6.58 -6.76 -11.61
CA GLU A 106 6.27 -6.21 -12.93
C GLU A 106 4.77 -6.29 -13.28
N CYS A 107 4.38 -5.67 -14.40
CA CYS A 107 2.99 -5.59 -14.84
C CYS A 107 2.33 -6.96 -15.09
N LEU A 108 3.08 -7.92 -15.64
CA LEU A 108 2.56 -9.25 -15.94
C LEU A 108 2.33 -10.13 -14.70
N THR A 109 2.80 -9.70 -13.52
CA THR A 109 2.48 -10.35 -12.23
C THR A 109 1.06 -10.08 -11.77
N GLY A 110 0.43 -9.04 -12.30
CA GLY A 110 -0.96 -8.71 -12.07
C GLY A 110 -1.16 -7.33 -11.47
N ASN A 111 -2.40 -6.86 -11.59
CA ASN A 111 -2.82 -5.55 -11.09
C ASN A 111 -2.90 -5.54 -9.56
N THR A 112 -2.80 -4.35 -8.99
CA THR A 112 -3.08 -4.09 -7.58
C THR A 112 -4.10 -2.97 -7.47
N GLU A 113 -5.09 -3.17 -6.60
CA GLU A 113 -6.07 -2.18 -6.15
C GLU A 113 -5.69 -1.75 -4.74
N PHE A 114 -5.56 -0.43 -4.54
CA PHE A 114 -5.37 0.19 -3.22
C PHE A 114 -6.67 0.84 -2.77
#